data_AF-A0A349LW43-F1
#
_entry.id   AF-A0A349LW43-F1
#
_cell.length_a   1.000
_cell.length_b   1.000
_cell.length_c   1.000
_cell.angle_alpha   90.00
_cell.angle_beta   90.00
_cell.angle_gamma   90.00
#
_symmetry.space_group_name_H-M   'P 1'
#
loop_
_entity.id
_entity.type
_entity.pdbx_description
1 polymer ?
#
loop_
_entity_poly.entity_id
_entity_poly.type
_entity_poly.pdbx_seq_one_letter_code
_entity_poly.pdbx_strand_id
1 'polypeptide(L)'
;MRQVGLALLLVIGVLLSASPVFAASCPQTSSKSARLICENPKLAELNRQVLAVWQQVQRDIPTEQRAHRQQQQQLWLAQRDLCSNNLCLQVRFQQRLIDLVSLQRAGISFMDFPARMFDGQLADPLPDSEGPITPPANLPAGLNYDQVNAVLINGEPELAGEYVLLQSGCGPSCQQHYVLNLRTGTVLGEHFGGPCQRQLVAFQPESQLLIASQPSHNQQPSQWLYYRLRNNQLTLIHQLTIENAPAEQGCA
;
A
#
# COMPACT_ATOMS: atom_id res chain seq x y z
N MET A 1 30.51 14.59 -80.86
CA MET A 1 30.98 13.19 -80.85
C MET A 1 31.23 12.84 -79.38
N ARG A 2 30.36 12.03 -78.75
CA ARG A 2 30.57 10.60 -78.39
C ARG A 2 31.82 10.43 -77.49
N GLN A 3 31.81 9.85 -76.27
CA GLN A 3 31.09 8.72 -75.65
C GLN A 3 31.14 8.92 -74.11
N VAL A 4 30.08 8.80 -73.29
CA VAL A 4 29.43 7.61 -72.65
C VAL A 4 30.36 6.48 -72.20
N GLY A 5 30.42 6.25 -70.87
CA GLY A 5 30.89 5.05 -70.17
C GLY A 5 31.33 5.41 -68.75
N LEU A 6 31.00 4.72 -67.65
CA LEU A 6 30.31 3.46 -67.41
C LEU A 6 29.82 3.51 -65.95
N ALA A 7 28.61 3.04 -65.68
CA ALA A 7 27.97 3.08 -64.37
C ALA A 7 28.64 2.13 -63.36
N LEU A 8 28.98 2.63 -62.17
CA LEU A 8 29.37 1.85 -61.01
C LEU A 8 28.18 1.80 -60.02
N LEU A 9 27.33 0.77 -60.17
CA LEU A 9 26.24 0.48 -59.22
C LEU A 9 26.80 -0.34 -58.07
N LEU A 10 27.15 0.34 -56.98
CA LEU A 10 27.57 -0.26 -55.72
C LEU A 10 26.30 -0.58 -54.91
N VAL A 11 25.89 -1.84 -54.94
CA VAL A 11 24.79 -2.39 -54.12
C VAL A 11 25.26 -2.42 -52.67
N ILE A 12 24.91 -1.40 -51.89
CA ILE A 12 25.08 -1.39 -50.43
C ILE A 12 23.95 -2.23 -49.84
N GLY A 13 24.25 -3.50 -49.54
CA GLY A 13 23.39 -4.37 -48.77
C GLY A 13 23.25 -3.84 -47.35
N VAL A 14 22.07 -3.32 -47.02
CA VAL A 14 21.68 -2.97 -45.64
C VAL A 14 21.51 -4.27 -44.86
N LEU A 15 22.56 -4.66 -44.14
CA LEU A 15 22.50 -5.71 -43.12
C LEU A 15 21.69 -5.17 -41.93
N LEU A 16 20.42 -5.58 -41.83
CA LEU A 16 19.65 -5.45 -40.59
C LEU A 16 20.27 -6.40 -39.55
N SER A 17 21.19 -5.89 -38.74
CA SER A 17 21.66 -6.58 -37.53
C SER A 17 20.55 -6.58 -36.48
N ALA A 18 19.76 -7.65 -36.44
CA ALA A 18 18.93 -7.96 -35.28
C ALA A 18 19.88 -8.21 -34.10
N SER A 19 20.00 -7.22 -33.21
CA SER A 19 20.77 -7.40 -31.99
C SER A 19 20.06 -8.45 -31.13
N PRO A 20 20.74 -9.50 -30.64
CA PRO A 20 20.13 -10.42 -29.71
C PRO A 20 19.68 -9.63 -28.48
N VAL A 21 18.40 -9.71 -28.15
CA VAL A 21 17.89 -9.29 -26.85
C VAL A 21 18.51 -10.26 -25.85
N PHE A 22 19.67 -9.90 -25.30
CA PHE A 22 20.26 -10.63 -24.21
C PHE A 22 19.23 -10.61 -23.09
N ALA A 23 18.65 -11.78 -22.77
CA ALA A 23 17.91 -11.95 -21.53
C ALA A 23 18.88 -11.55 -20.42
N ALA A 24 18.63 -10.37 -19.82
CA ALA A 24 19.48 -9.82 -18.78
C ALA A 24 19.59 -10.85 -17.66
N SER A 25 20.74 -11.51 -17.59
CA SER A 25 20.98 -12.57 -16.61
C SER A 25 21.17 -11.91 -15.25
N CYS A 26 20.37 -12.33 -14.27
CA CYS A 26 20.42 -11.76 -12.93
C CYS A 26 21.80 -11.94 -12.30
N PRO A 27 22.44 -10.88 -11.76
CA PRO A 27 23.77 -11.00 -11.17
C PRO A 27 23.73 -11.94 -9.97
N GLN A 28 24.58 -12.96 -9.96
CA GLN A 28 24.60 -13.98 -8.90
C GLN A 28 24.96 -13.40 -7.52
N THR A 29 25.70 -12.29 -7.47
CA THR A 29 26.18 -11.59 -6.26
C THR A 29 25.17 -10.61 -5.63
N SER A 30 23.90 -10.66 -6.03
CA SER A 30 22.86 -9.76 -5.53
C SER A 30 22.27 -10.24 -4.19
N SER A 31 21.71 -9.31 -3.40
CA SER A 31 20.93 -9.65 -2.20
C SER A 31 19.75 -10.59 -2.55
N LYS A 32 19.20 -11.28 -1.55
CA LYS A 32 18.04 -12.17 -1.77
C LYS A 32 16.87 -11.43 -2.43
N SER A 33 16.53 -10.24 -1.92
CA SER A 33 15.48 -9.38 -2.50
C SER A 33 15.80 -8.98 -3.95
N ALA A 34 17.04 -8.58 -4.24
CA ALA A 34 17.45 -8.19 -5.57
C ALA A 34 17.39 -9.37 -6.57
N ARG A 35 17.73 -10.58 -6.14
CA ARG A 35 17.55 -11.79 -6.95
C ARG A 35 16.07 -12.05 -7.26
N LEU A 36 15.20 -12.02 -6.25
CA LEU A 36 13.76 -12.17 -6.42
C LEU A 36 13.16 -11.12 -7.37
N ILE A 37 13.59 -9.86 -7.25
CA ILE A 37 13.16 -8.77 -8.14
C ILE A 37 13.58 -9.05 -9.58
N CYS A 38 14.81 -9.51 -9.79
CA CYS A 38 15.35 -9.73 -11.12
C CYS A 38 14.72 -10.96 -11.82
N GLU A 39 14.49 -12.05 -11.08
CA GLU A 39 13.93 -13.30 -11.61
C GLU A 39 12.41 -13.21 -11.86
N ASN A 40 11.72 -12.20 -11.31
CA ASN A 40 10.28 -12.02 -11.44
C ASN A 40 9.95 -10.72 -12.21
N PRO A 41 9.45 -10.81 -13.47
CA PRO A 41 9.19 -9.63 -14.29
C PRO A 41 8.14 -8.68 -13.69
N LYS A 42 7.18 -9.19 -12.93
CA LYS A 42 6.18 -8.36 -12.23
C LYS A 42 6.79 -7.55 -11.10
N LEU A 43 7.72 -8.15 -10.34
CA LEU A 43 8.46 -7.43 -9.29
C LEU A 43 9.46 -6.43 -9.88
N ALA A 44 10.11 -6.78 -11.00
CA ALA A 44 10.98 -5.86 -11.73
C ALA A 44 10.23 -4.61 -12.21
N GLU A 45 9.00 -4.79 -12.74
CA GLU A 45 8.12 -3.70 -13.14
C GLU A 45 7.72 -2.82 -11.94
N LEU A 46 7.24 -3.42 -10.84
CA LEU A 46 6.90 -2.65 -9.62
C LEU A 46 8.11 -1.88 -9.07
N ASN A 47 9.30 -2.48 -9.08
CA ASN A 47 10.54 -1.80 -8.67
C ASN A 47 10.85 -0.61 -9.58
N ARG A 48 10.69 -0.75 -10.91
CA ARG A 48 10.86 0.37 -11.85
C ARG A 48 9.85 1.49 -11.59
N GLN A 49 8.59 1.17 -11.29
CA GLN A 49 7.57 2.17 -10.94
C GLN A 49 7.95 2.93 -9.67
N VAL A 50 8.36 2.23 -8.61
CA VAL A 50 8.80 2.89 -7.36
C VAL A 50 9.99 3.82 -7.61
N LEU A 51 10.98 3.39 -8.39
CA LEU A 51 12.14 4.21 -8.73
C LEU A 51 11.73 5.45 -9.55
N ALA A 52 10.83 5.31 -10.51
CA ALA A 52 10.35 6.42 -11.33
C ALA A 52 9.61 7.48 -10.49
N VAL A 53 8.67 7.05 -9.63
CA VAL A 53 7.94 7.96 -8.74
C VAL A 53 8.88 8.60 -7.72
N TRP A 54 9.83 7.84 -7.17
CA TRP A 54 10.84 8.38 -6.25
C TRP A 54 11.69 9.48 -6.88
N GLN A 55 12.14 9.28 -8.12
CA GLN A 55 12.89 10.30 -8.85
C GLN A 55 12.06 11.56 -9.10
N GLN A 56 10.76 11.42 -9.36
CA GLN A 56 9.86 12.54 -9.51
C GLN A 56 9.69 13.30 -8.18
N VAL A 57 9.43 12.58 -7.08
CA VAL A 57 9.37 13.15 -5.72
C VAL A 57 10.63 13.97 -5.42
N GLN A 58 11.83 13.43 -5.70
CA GLN A 58 13.09 14.15 -5.47
C GLN A 58 13.22 15.46 -6.26
N ARG A 59 12.61 15.54 -7.46
CA ARG A 59 12.58 16.78 -8.25
C ARG A 59 11.59 17.79 -7.67
N ASP A 60 10.42 17.32 -7.25
CA ASP A 60 9.28 18.16 -6.90
C ASP A 60 9.33 18.69 -5.46
N ILE A 61 9.95 17.94 -4.53
CA ILE A 61 9.98 18.35 -3.12
C ILE A 61 10.95 19.52 -2.87
N PRO A 62 10.65 20.37 -1.87
CA PRO A 62 11.55 21.44 -1.45
C PRO A 62 12.94 20.93 -1.05
N THR A 63 13.98 21.72 -1.32
CA THR A 63 15.37 21.31 -1.15
C THR A 63 15.69 20.95 0.30
N GLU A 64 15.11 21.68 1.25
CA GLU A 64 15.25 21.45 2.68
C GLU A 64 14.71 20.09 3.15
N GLN A 65 13.78 19.49 2.40
CA GLN A 65 13.21 18.18 2.74
C GLN A 65 14.00 17.01 2.14
N ARG A 66 14.85 17.24 1.13
CA ARG A 66 15.49 16.17 0.34
C ARG A 66 16.32 15.21 1.18
N ALA A 67 17.13 15.73 2.11
CA ALA A 67 17.97 14.90 2.97
C ALA A 67 17.14 13.97 3.86
N HIS A 68 16.07 14.51 4.47
CA HIS A 68 15.16 13.73 5.29
C HIS A 68 14.43 12.65 4.47
N ARG A 69 13.91 13.00 3.28
CA ARG A 69 13.25 12.03 2.40
C ARG A 69 14.23 10.95 1.91
N GLN A 70 15.48 11.31 1.62
CA GLN A 70 16.52 10.35 1.22
C GLN A 70 16.79 9.33 2.34
N GLN A 71 16.86 9.78 3.59
CA GLN A 71 17.01 8.89 4.75
C GLN A 71 15.82 7.94 4.88
N GLN A 72 14.59 8.45 4.75
CA GLN A 72 13.38 7.62 4.74
C GLN A 72 13.40 6.57 3.60
N GLN A 73 13.85 6.94 2.40
CA GLN A 73 14.01 5.98 1.30
C GLN A 73 15.04 4.89 1.62
N GLN A 74 16.15 5.22 2.28
CA GLN A 74 17.15 4.22 2.70
C GLN A 74 16.60 3.26 3.75
N LEU A 75 15.86 3.78 4.73
CA LEU A 75 15.18 2.96 5.73
C LEU A 75 14.17 2.00 5.08
N TRP A 76 13.37 2.50 4.12
CA TRP A 76 12.45 1.66 3.37
C TRP A 76 13.18 0.56 2.57
N LEU A 77 14.31 0.88 1.93
CA LEU A 77 15.13 -0.11 1.22
C LEU A 77 15.64 -1.21 2.16
N ALA A 78 16.10 -0.83 3.36
CA ALA A 78 16.54 -1.78 4.37
C ALA A 78 15.40 -2.72 4.81
N GLN A 79 14.20 -2.17 5.04
CA GLN A 79 13.01 -2.97 5.38
C GLN A 79 12.58 -3.91 4.24
N ARG A 80 12.58 -3.41 2.99
CA ARG A 80 12.29 -4.22 1.80
C ARG A 80 13.24 -5.41 1.70
N ASP A 81 14.52 -5.22 2.03
CA ASP A 81 15.53 -6.27 1.91
C ASP A 81 15.40 -7.38 2.95
N LEU A 82 14.54 -7.21 3.97
CA LEU A 82 14.12 -8.28 4.88
C LEU A 82 13.12 -9.26 4.25
N CYS A 83 12.51 -8.92 3.10
CA CYS A 83 11.53 -9.79 2.46
C CYS A 83 12.13 -11.12 1.99
N SER A 84 11.45 -12.21 2.32
CA SER A 84 11.90 -13.57 2.06
C SER A 84 11.29 -14.22 0.81
N ASN A 85 10.24 -13.62 0.23
CA ASN A 85 9.47 -14.16 -0.89
C ASN A 85 8.82 -13.06 -1.75
N ASN A 86 8.21 -13.48 -2.87
CA ASN A 86 7.59 -12.58 -3.84
C ASN A 86 6.38 -11.81 -3.30
N LEU A 87 5.57 -12.43 -2.43
CA LEU A 87 4.37 -11.79 -1.87
C LEU A 87 4.76 -10.62 -0.97
N CYS A 88 5.75 -10.82 -0.09
CA CYS A 88 6.29 -9.75 0.76
C CYS A 88 6.80 -8.56 -0.07
N LEU A 89 7.58 -8.83 -1.12
CA LEU A 89 8.09 -7.77 -2.00
C LEU A 89 6.97 -7.04 -2.74
N GLN A 90 5.95 -7.77 -3.24
CA GLN A 90 4.82 -7.17 -3.91
C GLN A 90 4.09 -6.19 -2.98
N VAL A 91 3.78 -6.62 -1.75
CA VAL A 91 3.12 -5.78 -0.74
C VAL A 91 3.99 -4.55 -0.42
N ARG A 92 5.30 -4.73 -0.16
CA ARG A 92 6.21 -3.61 0.15
C ARG A 92 6.34 -2.61 -0.99
N PHE A 93 6.34 -3.05 -2.25
CA PHE A 93 6.33 -2.14 -3.40
C PHE A 93 5.00 -1.39 -3.56
N GLN A 94 3.86 -2.08 -3.43
CA GLN A 94 2.54 -1.47 -3.53
C GLN A 94 2.33 -0.41 -2.44
N GLN A 95 2.69 -0.72 -1.19
CA GLN A 95 2.67 0.25 -0.09
C GLN A 95 3.57 1.45 -0.39
N ARG A 96 4.78 1.24 -0.92
CA ARG A 96 5.68 2.35 -1.23
C ARG A 96 5.17 3.23 -2.37
N LEU A 97 4.52 2.65 -3.39
CA LEU A 97 3.90 3.45 -4.45
C LEU A 97 2.84 4.38 -3.88
N ILE A 98 1.95 3.88 -3.02
CA ILE A 98 0.91 4.70 -2.38
C ILE A 98 1.54 5.79 -1.51
N ASP A 99 2.55 5.45 -0.72
CA ASP A 99 3.29 6.39 0.13
C ASP A 99 3.97 7.51 -0.68
N LEU A 100 4.66 7.15 -1.77
CA LEU A 100 5.34 8.13 -2.63
C LEU A 100 4.36 9.03 -3.39
N VAL A 101 3.23 8.48 -3.86
CA VAL A 101 2.16 9.27 -4.49
C VAL A 101 1.53 10.21 -3.46
N SER A 102 1.31 9.74 -2.23
CA SER A 102 0.81 10.57 -1.12
C SER A 102 1.79 11.70 -0.79
N LEU A 103 3.08 11.38 -0.75
CA LEU A 103 4.12 12.37 -0.51
C LEU A 103 4.18 13.42 -1.62
N GLN A 104 4.09 12.99 -2.88
CA GLN A 104 4.12 13.89 -4.03
C GLN A 104 2.91 14.83 -4.07
N ARG A 105 1.70 14.30 -3.82
CA ARG A 105 0.45 15.05 -4.04
C ARG A 105 -0.09 15.75 -2.80
N ALA A 106 0.19 15.22 -1.61
CA ALA A 106 -0.32 15.72 -0.34
C ALA A 106 0.79 16.13 0.65
N GLY A 107 2.06 15.89 0.33
CA GLY A 107 3.17 16.15 1.26
C GLY A 107 3.18 15.21 2.49
N ILE A 108 2.45 14.10 2.42
CA ILE A 108 2.24 13.17 3.53
C ILE A 108 2.91 11.83 3.24
N SER A 109 3.74 11.35 4.16
CA SER A 109 4.28 9.99 4.15
C SER A 109 3.92 9.23 5.41
N PHE A 110 3.74 7.92 5.31
CA PHE A 110 3.58 7.04 6.47
C PHE A 110 4.76 7.14 7.45
N MET A 111 5.97 7.40 6.94
CA MET A 111 7.18 7.53 7.75
C MET A 111 7.22 8.83 8.58
N ASP A 112 6.29 9.77 8.34
CA ASP A 112 6.13 10.99 9.14
C ASP A 112 5.27 10.76 10.40
N PHE A 113 4.61 9.60 10.48
CA PHE A 113 3.72 9.22 11.56
C PHE A 113 4.14 7.87 12.16
N PRO A 114 5.37 7.73 12.70
CA PRO A 114 5.85 6.45 13.18
C PRO A 114 5.00 5.91 14.34
N ALA A 115 4.79 4.60 14.34
CA ALA A 115 4.19 3.87 15.45
C ALA A 115 5.19 2.91 16.07
N ARG A 116 5.07 2.70 17.38
CA ARG A 116 5.85 1.68 18.09
C ARG A 116 5.07 0.38 18.09
N MET A 117 5.72 -0.70 17.68
CA MET A 117 5.14 -2.04 17.76
C MET A 117 4.85 -2.40 19.22
N PHE A 118 3.63 -2.85 19.46
CA PHE A 118 3.20 -3.42 20.72
C PHE A 118 3.73 -4.84 20.83
N ASP A 119 4.46 -5.08 21.92
CA ASP A 119 5.10 -6.34 22.28
C ASP A 119 4.59 -6.86 23.65
N GLY A 120 3.52 -6.26 24.17
CA GLY A 120 2.91 -6.64 25.44
C GLY A 120 1.84 -7.72 25.31
N GLN A 121 1.20 -8.02 26.43
CA GLN A 121 0.12 -9.00 26.50
C GLN A 121 -1.13 -8.47 25.78
N LEU A 122 -1.67 -9.27 24.85
CA LEU A 122 -2.95 -9.00 24.21
C LEU A 122 -4.08 -8.95 25.26
N ALA A 123 -5.17 -8.24 24.95
CA ALA A 123 -6.35 -8.26 25.79
C ALA A 123 -6.89 -9.68 25.96
N ASP A 124 -7.45 -9.98 27.13
CA ASP A 124 -8.08 -11.28 27.36
C ASP A 124 -9.19 -11.53 26.34
N PRO A 125 -9.31 -12.77 25.81
CA PRO A 125 -10.42 -13.13 24.95
C PRO A 125 -11.76 -12.82 25.62
N LEU A 126 -12.71 -12.40 24.81
CA LEU A 126 -14.08 -12.17 25.24
C LEU A 126 -14.70 -13.51 25.66
N PRO A 127 -15.53 -13.55 26.72
CA PRO A 127 -16.12 -14.80 27.19
C PRO A 127 -16.98 -15.44 26.10
N ASP A 128 -16.84 -16.75 25.93
CA ASP A 128 -17.67 -17.54 25.03
C ASP A 128 -19.15 -17.33 25.39
N SER A 129 -20.02 -17.28 24.38
CA SER A 129 -21.43 -16.88 24.52
C SER A 129 -22.32 -17.91 25.27
N GLU A 130 -21.76 -18.76 26.13
CA GLU A 130 -22.50 -19.81 26.85
C GLU A 130 -23.31 -19.28 28.06
N GLY A 131 -23.25 -17.98 28.34
CA GLY A 131 -24.10 -17.29 29.31
C GLY A 131 -25.37 -16.69 28.70
N PRO A 132 -26.37 -16.25 29.50
CA PRO A 132 -27.55 -15.56 29.00
C PRO A 132 -27.14 -14.39 28.09
N ILE A 133 -27.82 -14.31 26.94
CA ILE A 133 -27.50 -13.60 25.70
C ILE A 133 -27.46 -12.06 25.85
N THR A 134 -26.74 -11.54 26.83
CA THR A 134 -26.27 -10.16 26.80
C THR A 134 -24.87 -10.20 26.20
N PRO A 135 -24.70 -10.02 24.88
CA PRO A 135 -23.38 -9.69 24.34
C PRO A 135 -22.80 -8.55 25.20
N PRO A 136 -21.51 -8.53 25.61
CA PRO A 136 -20.89 -7.27 26.04
C PRO A 136 -21.29 -6.20 25.04
N ALA A 137 -21.92 -5.16 25.57
CA ALA A 137 -22.96 -4.37 24.92
C ALA A 137 -22.55 -3.59 23.65
N ASN A 138 -21.36 -3.79 23.08
CA ASN A 138 -20.73 -2.80 22.22
C ASN A 138 -19.96 -3.36 20.99
N LEU A 139 -20.13 -4.62 20.58
CA LEU A 139 -19.57 -5.04 19.27
C LEU A 139 -20.40 -4.45 18.13
N PRO A 140 -19.78 -3.84 17.11
CA PRO A 140 -20.49 -3.36 15.93
C PRO A 140 -21.26 -4.49 15.22
N ALA A 141 -22.40 -4.13 14.62
CA ALA A 141 -23.15 -5.05 13.79
C ALA A 141 -22.25 -5.62 12.68
N GLY A 142 -22.26 -6.95 12.53
CA GLY A 142 -21.42 -7.68 11.57
C GLY A 142 -20.21 -8.36 12.18
N LEU A 143 -19.76 -8.00 13.38
CA LEU A 143 -18.71 -8.73 14.10
C LEU A 143 -19.27 -9.73 15.10
N ASN A 144 -18.57 -10.85 15.29
CA ASN A 144 -18.86 -11.84 16.32
C ASN A 144 -17.65 -12.09 17.24
N TYR A 145 -17.89 -12.78 18.37
CA TYR A 145 -16.86 -13.11 19.36
C TYR A 145 -15.72 -13.92 18.77
N ASP A 146 -16.03 -14.92 17.94
CA ASP A 146 -15.01 -15.81 17.35
C ASP A 146 -14.00 -15.02 16.51
N GLN A 147 -14.46 -14.04 15.71
CA GLN A 147 -13.60 -13.17 14.91
C GLN A 147 -12.68 -12.31 15.78
N VAL A 148 -13.21 -11.75 16.86
CA VAL A 148 -12.43 -10.92 17.80
C VAL A 148 -11.47 -11.79 18.61
N ASN A 149 -11.93 -12.91 19.14
CA ASN A 149 -11.13 -13.83 19.93
C ASN A 149 -10.01 -14.46 19.11
N ALA A 150 -10.25 -14.78 17.83
CA ALA A 150 -9.21 -15.27 16.93
C ALA A 150 -8.00 -14.34 16.91
N VAL A 151 -8.21 -13.02 16.79
CA VAL A 151 -7.09 -12.06 16.80
C VAL A 151 -6.57 -11.74 18.20
N LEU A 152 -7.37 -11.84 19.26
CA LEU A 152 -6.88 -11.66 20.64
C LEU A 152 -6.04 -12.84 21.15
N ILE A 153 -6.11 -14.00 20.50
CA ILE A 153 -5.29 -15.17 20.85
C ILE A 153 -3.90 -15.08 20.24
N ASN A 154 -3.78 -14.69 18.96
CA ASN A 154 -2.51 -14.74 18.23
C ASN A 154 -2.33 -13.65 17.15
N GLY A 155 -3.16 -12.62 17.16
CA GLY A 155 -3.09 -11.55 16.17
C GLY A 155 -1.82 -10.71 16.31
N GLU A 156 -1.32 -10.23 15.18
CA GLU A 156 -0.21 -9.28 15.11
C GLU A 156 -0.75 -7.89 14.75
N PRO A 157 -0.11 -6.80 15.21
CA PRO A 157 -0.50 -5.47 14.79
C PRO A 157 -0.32 -5.27 13.28
N GLU A 158 -1.34 -4.70 12.64
CA GLU A 158 -1.36 -4.34 11.21
C GLU A 158 -1.39 -2.83 10.99
N LEU A 159 -1.79 -2.07 12.02
CA LEU A 159 -1.94 -0.61 11.99
C LEU A 159 -1.46 0.00 13.31
N ALA A 160 -0.73 1.11 13.22
CA ALA A 160 -0.34 1.95 14.36
C ALA A 160 0.31 1.17 15.52
N GLY A 161 1.00 0.07 15.20
CA GLY A 161 1.79 -0.74 16.10
C GLY A 161 1.00 -1.57 17.12
N GLU A 162 -0.30 -1.32 17.31
CA GLU A 162 -1.11 -2.02 18.33
C GLU A 162 -2.56 -2.31 17.91
N TYR A 163 -2.89 -2.10 16.64
CA TYR A 163 -4.23 -2.33 16.11
C TYR A 163 -4.20 -3.36 14.99
N VAL A 164 -5.28 -4.12 14.87
CA VAL A 164 -5.53 -5.09 13.79
C VAL A 164 -6.81 -4.72 13.06
N LEU A 165 -6.89 -5.02 11.75
CA LEU A 165 -8.10 -4.82 10.98
C LEU A 165 -8.91 -6.12 10.91
N LEU A 166 -10.08 -6.10 11.53
CA LEU A 166 -11.04 -7.19 11.44
C LEU A 166 -11.89 -7.03 10.20
N GLN A 167 -11.93 -8.05 9.36
CA GLN A 167 -12.81 -8.08 8.20
C GLN A 167 -14.12 -8.81 8.52
N SER A 168 -15.25 -8.22 8.14
CA SER A 168 -16.56 -8.88 8.08
C SER A 168 -17.23 -8.67 6.73
N GLY A 169 -18.20 -9.51 6.39
CA GLY A 169 -18.98 -9.41 5.14
C GLY A 169 -19.04 -10.69 4.32
N CYS A 170 -20.02 -10.79 3.43
CA CYS A 170 -20.34 -12.00 2.66
C CYS A 170 -19.90 -11.97 1.19
N GLY A 171 -18.82 -11.24 0.87
CA GLY A 171 -18.27 -11.19 -0.49
C GLY A 171 -17.57 -9.87 -0.80
N PRO A 172 -16.92 -9.73 -1.97
CA PRO A 172 -16.05 -8.59 -2.30
C PRO A 172 -16.72 -7.22 -2.26
N SER A 173 -18.04 -7.15 -2.47
CA SER A 173 -18.81 -5.89 -2.48
C SER A 173 -19.37 -5.48 -1.11
N CYS A 174 -19.21 -6.33 -0.09
CA CYS A 174 -19.82 -6.14 1.23
C CYS A 174 -18.77 -6.24 2.36
N GLN A 175 -17.48 -6.13 2.04
CA GLN A 175 -16.43 -6.24 3.05
C GLN A 175 -16.36 -4.97 3.89
N GLN A 176 -16.56 -5.11 5.18
CA GLN A 176 -16.34 -4.09 6.18
C GLN A 176 -15.07 -4.40 6.98
N HIS A 177 -14.33 -3.37 7.34
CA HIS A 177 -13.10 -3.42 8.10
C HIS A 177 -13.27 -2.60 9.37
N TYR A 178 -13.05 -3.24 10.50
CA TYR A 178 -13.13 -2.64 11.82
C TYR A 178 -11.74 -2.58 12.44
N VAL A 179 -11.44 -1.51 13.15
CA VAL A 179 -10.14 -1.35 13.81
C VAL A 179 -10.28 -1.84 15.25
N LEU A 180 -9.58 -2.93 15.60
CA LEU A 180 -9.52 -3.46 16.96
C LEU A 180 -8.19 -3.05 17.62
N ASN A 181 -8.26 -2.53 18.84
CA ASN A 181 -7.09 -2.34 19.69
C ASN A 181 -6.70 -3.66 20.37
N LEU A 182 -5.52 -4.21 20.05
CA LEU A 182 -5.04 -5.49 20.58
C LEU A 182 -4.72 -5.44 22.07
N ARG A 183 -4.37 -4.27 22.61
CA ARG A 183 -4.10 -4.07 24.04
C ARG A 183 -5.38 -4.06 24.88
N THR A 184 -6.45 -3.47 24.36
CA THR A 184 -7.68 -3.23 25.15
C THR A 184 -8.87 -4.09 24.73
N GLY A 185 -8.75 -4.85 23.62
CA GLY A 185 -9.87 -5.61 23.06
C GLY A 185 -11.02 -4.73 22.55
N THR A 186 -10.78 -3.43 22.41
CA THR A 186 -11.81 -2.45 22.04
C THR A 186 -11.87 -2.27 20.54
N VAL A 187 -13.05 -2.45 19.95
CA VAL A 187 -13.31 -2.08 18.55
C VAL A 187 -13.61 -0.59 18.48
N LEU A 188 -12.92 0.12 17.59
CA LEU A 188 -13.19 1.55 17.34
C LEU A 188 -14.54 1.71 16.62
N GLY A 189 -15.25 2.80 16.92
CA GLY A 189 -16.58 3.05 16.35
C GLY A 189 -16.58 3.32 14.83
N GLU A 190 -15.46 3.80 14.30
CA GLU A 190 -15.27 4.01 12.86
C GLU A 190 -14.93 2.68 12.17
N HIS A 191 -15.60 2.41 11.05
CA HIS A 191 -15.33 1.27 10.18
C HIS A 191 -15.25 1.73 8.71
N PHE A 192 -14.68 0.88 7.87
CA PHE A 192 -14.43 1.16 6.46
C PHE A 192 -14.97 0.03 5.59
N GLY A 193 -15.41 0.32 4.38
CA GLY A 193 -15.93 -0.66 3.46
C GLY A 193 -17.43 -0.90 3.59
N GLY A 194 -17.96 -1.78 2.74
CA GLY A 194 -19.39 -1.86 2.44
C GLY A 194 -19.80 -0.86 1.35
N PRO A 195 -21.03 -0.99 0.82
CA PRO A 195 -21.49 -0.19 -0.31
C PRO A 195 -21.53 1.30 0.08
N CYS A 196 -20.92 2.14 -0.76
CA CYS A 196 -20.96 3.61 -0.65
C CYS A 196 -20.30 4.21 0.60
N GLN A 197 -19.51 3.40 1.30
CA GLN A 197 -18.72 3.86 2.44
C GLN A 197 -17.28 4.17 2.01
N ARG A 198 -16.52 4.76 2.94
CA ARG A 198 -15.08 4.97 2.78
C ARG A 198 -14.39 3.61 2.68
N GLN A 199 -13.67 3.35 1.59
CA GLN A 199 -12.92 2.11 1.40
C GLN A 199 -11.50 2.26 1.93
N LEU A 200 -10.93 1.23 2.55
CA LEU A 200 -9.51 1.26 2.91
C LEU A 200 -8.64 1.23 1.66
N VAL A 201 -7.64 2.12 1.62
CA VAL A 201 -6.67 2.19 0.53
C VAL A 201 -5.33 1.63 0.99
N ALA A 202 -4.82 2.13 2.13
CA ALA A 202 -3.53 1.69 2.64
C ALA A 202 -3.37 1.98 4.13
N PHE A 203 -2.60 1.11 4.77
CA PHE A 203 -2.18 1.18 6.16
C PHE A 203 -0.89 0.35 6.31
N GLN A 204 -0.17 0.53 7.41
CA GLN A 204 1.00 -0.27 7.74
C GLN A 204 1.26 -0.30 9.24
N PRO A 205 1.84 -1.39 9.76
CA PRO A 205 1.95 -1.59 11.21
C PRO A 205 2.87 -0.58 11.87
N GLU A 206 3.92 -0.12 11.18
CA GLU A 206 4.89 0.82 11.71
C GLU A 206 4.44 2.29 11.61
N SER A 207 3.19 2.57 11.23
CA SER A 207 2.66 3.92 11.07
C SER A 207 1.28 4.14 11.69
N GLN A 208 1.09 5.32 12.27
CA GLN A 208 -0.20 5.83 12.73
C GLN A 208 -1.10 6.34 11.59
N LEU A 209 -0.59 6.39 10.36
CA LEU A 209 -1.34 6.86 9.20
C LEU A 209 -2.20 5.74 8.61
N LEU A 210 -3.46 6.07 8.33
CA LEU A 210 -4.41 5.24 7.59
C LEU A 210 -4.96 6.07 6.42
N ILE A 211 -5.01 5.47 5.23
CA ILE A 211 -5.53 6.10 4.01
C ILE A 211 -6.80 5.37 3.60
N ALA A 212 -7.87 6.12 3.39
CA ALA A 212 -9.12 5.61 2.86
C ALA A 212 -9.54 6.41 1.61
N SER A 213 -10.37 5.83 0.75
CA SER A 213 -10.99 6.53 -0.36
C SER A 213 -12.48 6.75 -0.09
N GLN A 214 -12.95 7.97 -0.31
CA GLN A 214 -14.36 8.27 -0.44
C GLN A 214 -14.75 8.05 -1.91
N PRO A 215 -15.68 7.13 -2.22
CA PRO A 215 -16.14 6.95 -3.59
C PRO A 215 -16.87 8.20 -4.07
N SER A 216 -16.74 8.48 -5.38
CA SER A 216 -17.47 9.54 -6.07
C SER A 216 -18.99 9.37 -5.91
N HIS A 217 -19.68 10.43 -5.47
CA HIS A 217 -21.14 10.53 -5.46
C HIS A 217 -21.58 11.66 -6.41
N ASN A 218 -22.64 11.47 -7.21
CA ASN A 218 -23.23 12.51 -8.06
C ASN A 218 -22.21 13.39 -8.82
N GLN A 219 -21.34 12.77 -9.62
CA GLN A 219 -20.30 13.45 -10.44
C GLN A 219 -19.20 14.17 -9.64
N GLN A 220 -19.13 13.98 -8.32
CA GLN A 220 -18.01 14.49 -7.51
C GLN A 220 -16.77 13.60 -7.67
N PRO A 221 -15.56 14.17 -7.74
CA PRO A 221 -14.34 13.37 -7.82
C PRO A 221 -14.15 12.53 -6.54
N SER A 222 -13.58 11.34 -6.69
CA SER A 222 -13.22 10.53 -5.51
C SER A 222 -12.15 11.24 -4.71
N GLN A 223 -12.13 11.02 -3.39
CA GLN A 223 -11.17 11.65 -2.49
C GLN A 223 -10.35 10.60 -1.76
N TRP A 224 -9.06 10.85 -1.57
CA TRP A 224 -8.27 10.16 -0.57
C TRP A 224 -8.33 10.94 0.73
N LEU A 225 -8.65 10.24 1.81
CA LEU A 225 -8.80 10.75 3.16
C LEU A 225 -7.66 10.16 4.00
N TYR A 226 -6.87 11.03 4.63
CA TYR A 226 -5.73 10.65 5.44
C TYR A 226 -6.10 10.80 6.90
N TYR A 227 -6.09 9.69 7.64
CA TYR A 227 -6.37 9.66 9.07
C TYR A 227 -5.11 9.38 9.86
N ARG A 228 -4.94 10.08 10.97
CA ARG A 228 -3.98 9.71 12.01
C ARG A 228 -4.73 8.98 13.13
N LEU A 229 -4.30 7.77 13.45
CA LEU A 229 -4.77 7.01 14.60
C LEU A 229 -3.92 7.35 15.83
N ARG A 230 -4.55 7.91 16.87
CA ARG A 230 -3.91 8.17 18.16
C ARG A 230 -4.95 8.05 19.27
N ASN A 231 -4.59 7.42 20.38
CA ASN A 231 -5.45 7.28 21.56
C ASN A 231 -6.84 6.73 21.22
N ASN A 232 -6.92 5.66 20.42
CA ASN A 232 -8.17 5.04 19.95
C ASN A 232 -9.08 5.96 19.12
N GLN A 233 -8.54 7.04 18.54
CA GLN A 233 -9.29 7.95 17.69
C GLN A 233 -8.61 8.14 16.34
N LEU A 234 -9.40 7.97 15.27
CA LEU A 234 -9.02 8.34 13.91
C LEU A 234 -9.35 9.81 13.70
N THR A 235 -8.33 10.64 13.50
CA THR A 235 -8.50 12.06 13.17
C THR A 235 -8.14 12.29 11.71
N LEU A 236 -9.06 12.84 10.93
CA LEU A 236 -8.78 13.26 9.56
C LEU A 236 -7.76 14.41 9.59
N ILE A 237 -6.61 14.22 8.95
CA ILE A 237 -5.52 15.20 8.90
C ILE A 237 -5.35 15.84 7.52
N HIS A 238 -5.88 15.21 6.46
CA HIS A 238 -5.81 15.73 5.10
C HIS A 238 -6.84 15.08 4.17
N GLN A 239 -7.18 15.78 3.09
CA GLN A 239 -8.02 15.28 2.01
C GLN A 239 -7.38 15.65 0.68
N LEU A 240 -7.29 14.69 -0.24
CA LEU A 240 -6.78 14.87 -1.59
C LEU A 240 -7.84 14.47 -2.60
N THR A 241 -8.23 15.41 -3.46
CA THR A 241 -9.12 15.12 -4.59
C THR A 241 -8.36 14.34 -5.67
N ILE A 242 -8.93 13.22 -6.10
CA ILE A 242 -8.41 12.39 -7.19
C ILE A 242 -9.25 12.63 -8.44
N GLU A 243 -8.68 13.40 -9.37
CA GLU A 243 -9.26 13.60 -10.69
C GLU A 243 -9.34 12.28 -11.47
N ASN A 244 -10.45 12.05 -12.18
CA ASN A 244 -10.70 10.88 -13.04
C ASN A 244 -10.70 9.52 -12.33
N ALA A 245 -11.05 9.47 -11.04
CA ALA A 245 -11.32 8.19 -10.39
C ALA A 245 -12.60 7.54 -10.97
N PRO A 246 -12.61 6.23 -11.24
CA PRO A 246 -13.82 5.54 -11.70
C PRO A 246 -14.93 5.72 -10.65
N ALA A 247 -16.10 6.19 -11.08
CA ALA A 247 -17.25 6.32 -10.19
C ALA A 247 -17.74 4.94 -9.78
N GLU A 248 -17.94 4.71 -8.48
CA GLU A 248 -18.73 3.56 -8.02
C GLU A 248 -20.19 3.81 -8.41
N GLN A 249 -20.73 2.96 -9.28
CA GLN A 249 -22.13 3.02 -9.69
C GLN A 249 -23.02 2.49 -8.55
N GLY A 250 -24.09 3.21 -8.21
CA GLY A 250 -25.11 2.73 -7.27
C GLY A 250 -25.13 3.39 -5.90
N CYS A 251 -24.34 4.44 -5.68
CA CYS A 251 -24.44 5.29 -4.50
C CYS A 251 -25.39 6.46 -4.77
N ALA A 252 -26.62 6.34 -4.26
CA ALA A 252 -27.70 7.32 -4.39
C ALA A 252 -27.75 8.27 -3.18
#